data_AF-A0A4C1YX57-F1
#
_entry.id   AF-A0A4C1YX57-F1
#
_cell.length_a   1.000
_cell.length_b   1.000
_cell.length_c   1.000
_cell.angle_alpha   90.00
_cell.angle_beta   90.00
_cell.angle_gamma   90.00
#
_symmetry.space_group_name_H-M   'P 1'
#
loop_
_entity.id
_entity.type
_entity.pdbx_description
1 polymer ?
#
loop_
_entity_poly.entity_id
_entity_poly.type
_entity_poly.pdbx_seq_one_letter_code
_entity_poly.pdbx_strand_id
1 'polypeptide(L)'
;MERWLKGVKRVATSSNDAECSKAVHAENTAITDPDDDATTSSSMVSKTKKRKYDELYISFGFVDSNGSHLCMLCIKLLPNSSMAPDKLRRHLETVYLESKDKNKVFFVRKKEQLLESQKNMMNVTQTINVKAAAIASHKQVKRTLSLRI
;
A
#
# COMPACT_ATOMS: atom_id res chain seq x y z
N MET A 1 -8.91 24.15 11.31
CA MET A 1 -7.60 24.36 11.95
C MET A 1 -6.57 24.53 10.84
N GLU A 2 -6.24 25.76 10.49
CA GLU A 2 -5.54 26.11 9.25
C GLU A 2 -4.23 26.83 9.59
N ARG A 3 -3.08 26.18 9.46
CA ARG A 3 -1.78 26.74 9.90
C ARG A 3 -0.58 26.30 9.04
N TRP A 4 -0.72 26.26 7.70
CA TRP A 4 0.39 25.94 6.78
C TRP A 4 0.65 27.02 5.71
N LEU A 5 0.94 28.24 6.15
CA LEU A 5 1.62 29.25 5.32
C LEU A 5 2.61 30.08 6.15
N LYS A 6 3.86 29.60 6.27
CA LYS A 6 5.04 30.45 6.48
C LYS A 6 6.18 29.92 5.63
N GLY A 7 6.51 30.66 4.57
CA GLY A 7 7.55 30.29 3.62
C GLY A 7 8.96 30.44 4.21
N VAL A 8 9.86 29.54 3.81
CA VAL A 8 11.28 29.66 4.12
C VAL A 8 11.95 30.50 3.03
N LYS A 9 12.54 31.62 3.45
CA LYS A 9 13.25 32.57 2.58
C LYS A 9 14.59 31.96 2.16
N ARG A 10 14.77 31.64 0.87
CA ARG A 10 16.07 31.20 0.35
C ARG A 10 17.05 32.38 0.35
N VAL A 11 18.19 32.22 1.01
CA VAL A 11 19.35 33.10 0.91
C VAL A 11 20.25 32.56 -0.21
N ALA A 12 20.81 33.46 -1.02
CA ALA A 12 21.73 33.10 -2.09
C ALA A 12 23.16 32.92 -1.58
N THR A 13 23.85 31.91 -2.12
CA THR A 13 25.31 31.80 -2.13
C THR A 13 25.74 31.64 -3.58
N SER A 14 26.63 32.51 -4.03
CA SER A 14 27.07 32.67 -5.43
C SER A 14 28.32 31.86 -5.77
N SER A 15 28.63 31.80 -7.07
CA SER A 15 29.96 31.53 -7.66
C SER A 15 30.48 30.07 -7.61
N ASN A 16 31.09 29.50 -8.67
CA ASN A 16 31.44 30.02 -10.02
C ASN A 16 31.27 28.93 -11.10
N ASP A 17 31.03 29.35 -12.34
CA ASP A 17 31.09 28.53 -13.55
C ASP A 17 32.52 28.53 -14.16
N ALA A 18 32.90 27.42 -14.81
CA ALA A 18 34.03 27.33 -15.74
C ALA A 18 33.90 26.12 -16.71
N GLU A 19 33.20 26.35 -17.83
CA GLU A 19 33.58 26.05 -19.23
C GLU A 19 34.91 25.28 -19.49
N CYS A 20 35.13 24.43 -20.51
CA CYS A 20 34.34 23.65 -21.50
C CYS A 20 35.34 22.86 -22.39
N SER A 21 34.99 21.69 -22.96
CA SER A 21 35.16 21.37 -24.40
C SER A 21 35.13 19.89 -24.81
N LYS A 22 34.33 19.63 -25.87
CA LYS A 22 34.53 18.68 -27.00
C LYS A 22 34.73 17.18 -26.72
N ALA A 23 33.75 16.41 -27.21
CA ALA A 23 33.93 15.60 -28.43
C ALA A 23 32.59 15.48 -29.19
N VAL A 24 32.63 15.40 -30.52
CA VAL A 24 31.45 15.39 -31.41
C VAL A 24 31.60 14.28 -32.46
N HIS A 25 30.52 13.55 -32.73
CA HIS A 25 30.31 12.68 -33.91
C HIS A 25 28.77 12.54 -34.03
N ALA A 26 28.07 13.03 -35.06
CA ALA A 26 28.05 12.58 -36.47
C ALA A 26 27.74 11.07 -36.60
N GLU A 27 26.95 10.55 -37.53
CA GLU A 27 25.89 11.06 -38.41
C GLU A 27 25.21 9.80 -38.98
N ASN A 28 23.88 9.73 -39.08
CA ASN A 28 23.23 9.15 -40.27
C ASN A 28 21.76 9.58 -40.38
N THR A 29 21.43 10.10 -41.57
CA THR A 29 20.10 10.55 -41.96
C THR A 29 19.43 9.45 -42.79
N ALA A 30 18.18 9.11 -42.49
CA ALA A 30 17.27 8.45 -43.42
C ALA A 30 15.84 8.90 -43.11
N ILE A 31 15.25 9.69 -44.00
CA ILE A 31 13.87 10.20 -43.91
C ILE A 31 13.02 9.39 -44.89
N THR A 32 11.94 8.77 -44.42
CA THR A 32 10.78 8.36 -45.23
C THR A 32 9.50 8.35 -44.39
N ASP A 33 8.67 9.37 -44.58
CA ASP A 33 7.19 9.38 -44.45
C ASP A 33 6.62 9.41 -45.89
N PRO A 34 5.33 9.16 -46.19
CA PRO A 34 4.12 9.28 -45.36
C PRO A 34 3.39 7.91 -45.18
N ASP A 35 2.10 7.74 -44.83
CA ASP A 35 0.91 8.62 -44.86
C ASP A 35 -0.22 8.19 -43.89
N ASP A 36 -1.32 8.95 -43.87
CA ASP A 36 -2.56 8.79 -43.07
C ASP A 36 -3.29 7.43 -43.19
N ASP A 37 -3.83 6.92 -42.07
CA ASP A 37 -5.24 6.48 -41.99
C ASP A 37 -5.79 6.41 -40.55
N ALA A 38 -7.09 6.72 -40.44
CA ALA A 38 -8.05 6.36 -39.39
C ALA A 38 -7.63 6.51 -37.92
N THR A 39 -8.15 7.60 -37.33
CA THR A 39 -8.55 7.65 -35.91
C THR A 39 -9.26 6.37 -35.48
N THR A 40 -8.66 5.61 -34.58
CA THR A 40 -9.38 4.72 -33.66
C THR A 40 -8.74 4.82 -32.29
N SER A 41 -9.43 5.51 -31.37
CA SER A 41 -9.13 5.51 -29.93
C SER A 41 -9.43 4.15 -29.32
N SER A 42 -8.69 3.12 -29.73
CA SER A 42 -8.60 1.86 -29.02
C SER A 42 -7.85 2.15 -27.73
N SER A 43 -8.61 2.32 -26.64
CA SER A 43 -8.02 2.37 -25.31
C SER A 43 -7.37 1.02 -25.04
N MET A 44 -6.06 0.96 -25.32
CA MET A 44 -5.20 -0.13 -24.92
C MET A 44 -5.21 -0.17 -23.39
N VAL A 45 -6.19 -0.88 -22.83
CA VAL A 45 -6.23 -1.30 -21.43
C VAL A 45 -5.08 -2.27 -21.25
N SER A 46 -3.89 -1.69 -21.12
CA SER A 46 -2.65 -2.39 -20.90
C SER A 46 -2.87 -3.24 -19.66
N LYS A 47 -2.92 -4.58 -19.86
CA LYS A 47 -3.11 -5.57 -18.81
C LYS A 47 -2.00 -5.35 -17.79
N THR A 48 -2.32 -4.62 -16.73
CA THR A 48 -1.30 -3.99 -15.90
C THR A 48 -0.59 -5.09 -15.15
N LYS A 49 0.67 -5.36 -15.50
CA LYS A 49 1.46 -6.44 -14.88
C LYS A 49 1.44 -6.23 -13.37
N LYS A 50 0.69 -7.07 -12.66
CA LYS A 50 0.63 -7.02 -11.19
C LYS A 50 2.02 -7.41 -10.68
N ARG A 51 2.64 -6.56 -9.85
CA ARG A 51 3.82 -6.97 -9.09
C ARG A 51 3.41 -8.11 -8.16
N LYS A 52 4.20 -9.19 -8.12
CA LYS A 52 4.07 -10.21 -7.08
C LYS A 52 4.67 -9.64 -5.79
N TYR A 53 4.18 -10.12 -4.65
CA TYR A 53 4.81 -9.84 -3.37
C TYR A 53 6.16 -10.57 -3.26
N ASP A 54 7.13 -9.91 -2.62
CA ASP A 54 8.45 -10.45 -2.30
C ASP A 54 8.61 -10.37 -0.77
N GLU A 55 9.09 -11.43 -0.12
CA GLU A 55 9.33 -11.45 1.33
C GLU A 55 10.39 -10.42 1.77
N LEU A 56 11.22 -9.90 0.85
CA LEU A 56 12.07 -8.75 1.11
C LEU A 56 11.26 -7.48 1.45
N TYR A 57 10.02 -7.34 0.96
CA TYR A 57 9.16 -6.18 1.23
C TYR A 57 8.68 -6.07 2.68
N ILE A 58 8.91 -7.10 3.51
CA ILE A 58 8.66 -7.02 4.95
C ILE A 58 9.48 -5.90 5.60
N SER A 59 10.68 -5.57 5.08
CA SER A 59 11.51 -4.46 5.56
C SER A 59 10.91 -3.07 5.31
N PHE A 60 9.97 -2.95 4.37
CA PHE A 60 9.23 -1.72 4.14
C PHE A 60 7.98 -1.61 5.04
N GLY A 61 7.65 -2.64 5.82
CA GLY A 61 6.52 -2.62 6.75
C GLY A 61 5.18 -3.09 6.18
N PHE A 62 5.18 -3.90 5.10
CA PHE A 62 3.98 -4.39 4.43
C PHE A 62 3.92 -5.92 4.37
N VAL A 63 2.71 -6.46 4.25
CA VAL A 63 2.42 -7.87 3.98
C VAL A 63 1.39 -8.01 2.87
N ASP A 64 1.41 -9.11 2.12
CA ASP A 64 0.33 -9.45 1.19
C ASP A 64 -0.97 -9.81 1.95
N SER A 65 -2.09 -9.47 1.33
CA SER A 65 -3.44 -9.72 1.79
C SER A 65 -4.32 -9.90 0.55
N ASN A 66 -4.39 -11.14 0.07
CA ASN A 66 -5.24 -11.58 -1.04
C ASN A 66 -5.11 -10.72 -2.32
N GLY A 67 -3.89 -10.37 -2.72
CA GLY A 67 -3.63 -9.57 -3.94
C GLY A 67 -3.73 -8.05 -3.75
N SER A 68 -3.78 -7.61 -2.49
CA SER A 68 -3.57 -6.24 -2.04
C SER A 68 -2.54 -6.26 -0.90
N HIS A 69 -1.94 -5.13 -0.54
CA HIS A 69 -0.92 -5.11 0.51
C HIS A 69 -1.39 -4.29 1.70
N LEU A 70 -1.14 -4.82 2.89
CA LEU A 70 -1.53 -4.27 4.17
C LEU A 70 -0.30 -3.70 4.87
N CYS A 71 -0.35 -2.43 5.27
CA CYS A 71 0.69 -1.87 6.13
C CYS A 71 0.54 -2.44 7.55
N MET A 72 1.62 -3.01 8.10
CA MET A 72 1.61 -3.60 9.44
C MET A 72 1.53 -2.57 10.57
N LEU A 73 1.78 -1.29 10.26
CA LEU A 73 1.83 -0.20 11.24
C LEU A 73 0.52 0.61 11.31
N CYS A 74 -0.16 0.84 10.18
CA CYS A 74 -1.48 1.51 10.16
C CYS A 74 -2.68 0.56 9.94
N ILE A 75 -2.44 -0.71 9.60
CA ILE A 75 -3.48 -1.67 9.21
C ILE A 75 -4.35 -1.13 8.03
N LYS A 76 -3.78 -0.24 7.20
CA LYS A 76 -4.42 0.25 5.97
C LYS A 76 -4.07 -0.62 4.79
N LEU A 77 -5.10 -0.99 4.03
CA LEU A 77 -4.98 -1.65 2.74
C LEU A 77 -4.53 -0.63 1.69
N LEU A 78 -3.62 -1.04 0.80
CA LEU A 78 -3.06 -0.19 -0.24
C LEU A 78 -3.34 -0.79 -1.63
N PRO A 79 -3.63 0.06 -2.64
CA PRO A 79 -3.91 -0.38 -4.00
C PRO A 79 -2.65 -0.94 -4.64
N ASN A 80 -2.76 -2.00 -5.44
CA ASN A 80 -1.61 -2.71 -6.05
C ASN A 80 -0.57 -1.80 -6.74
N SER A 81 -0.97 -0.65 -7.28
CA SER A 81 -0.06 0.36 -7.86
C SER A 81 0.93 0.98 -6.85
N SER A 82 0.72 0.78 -5.55
CA SER A 82 1.62 1.16 -4.45
C SER A 82 2.70 0.13 -4.12
N MET A 83 2.67 -1.10 -4.69
CA MET A 83 3.75 -2.11 -4.52
C MET A 83 5.08 -1.74 -5.20
N ALA A 84 5.27 -0.49 -5.62
CA ALA A 84 6.59 -0.01 -6.02
C ALA A 84 7.43 0.20 -4.74
N PRO A 85 8.65 -0.35 -4.64
CA PRO A 85 9.50 -0.20 -3.44
C PRO A 85 9.63 1.26 -2.97
N ASP A 86 9.77 2.22 -3.88
CA ASP A 86 9.82 3.66 -3.55
C ASP A 86 8.55 4.19 -2.91
N LYS A 87 7.37 3.70 -3.33
CA LYS A 87 6.08 4.11 -2.74
C LYS A 87 5.89 3.49 -1.36
N LEU A 88 6.29 2.23 -1.19
CA LEU A 88 6.28 1.53 0.10
C LEU A 88 7.22 2.23 1.10
N ARG A 89 8.48 2.47 0.70
CA ARG A 89 9.46 3.25 1.46
C ARG A 89 8.94 4.64 1.80
N ARG A 90 8.44 5.40 0.82
CA ARG A 90 7.90 6.75 1.07
C ARG A 90 6.74 6.73 2.08
N HIS A 91 5.84 5.75 2.03
CA HIS A 91 4.77 5.61 3.01
C HIS A 91 5.33 5.34 4.42
N LEU A 92 6.31 4.45 4.57
CA LEU A 92 6.96 4.18 5.84
C LEU A 92 7.60 5.45 6.41
N GLU A 93 8.37 6.17 5.60
CA GLU A 93 9.10 7.37 6.03
C GLU A 93 8.18 8.56 6.37
N THR A 94 7.08 8.76 5.63
CA THR A 94 6.18 9.90 5.87
C THR A 94 5.12 9.65 6.94
N VAL A 95 4.68 8.40 7.12
CA VAL A 95 3.66 8.05 8.13
C VAL A 95 4.28 7.58 9.44
N TYR A 96 5.48 6.99 9.39
CA TYR A 96 6.13 6.33 10.52
C TYR A 96 7.63 6.64 10.60
N LEU A 97 7.96 7.92 10.76
CA LEU A 97 9.34 8.42 10.82
C LEU A 97 10.21 7.67 11.85
N GLU A 98 9.65 7.36 13.03
CA GLU A 98 10.33 6.57 14.09
C GLU A 98 10.68 5.13 13.68
N SER A 99 10.05 4.60 12.62
CA SER A 99 10.23 3.24 12.15
C SER A 99 11.15 3.12 10.93
N LYS A 100 11.55 4.25 10.32
CA LYS A 100 12.35 4.31 9.09
C LYS A 100 13.63 3.46 9.18
N ASP A 101 14.37 3.62 10.27
CA ASP A 101 15.69 3.00 10.46
C ASP A 101 15.62 1.66 11.24
N LYS A 102 14.43 1.04 11.32
CA LYS A 102 14.27 -0.25 12.00
C LYS A 102 14.73 -1.41 11.10
N ASN A 103 15.35 -2.41 11.72
CA ASN A 103 15.82 -3.59 11.00
C ASN A 103 14.67 -4.56 10.64
N LYS A 104 14.96 -5.56 9.80
CA LYS A 104 14.00 -6.60 9.39
C LYS A 104 13.34 -7.32 10.56
N VAL A 105 14.06 -7.54 11.67
CA VAL A 105 13.56 -8.28 12.85
C VAL A 105 12.40 -7.54 13.53
N PHE A 106 12.47 -6.21 13.61
CA PHE A 106 11.35 -5.39 14.10
C PHE A 106 10.07 -5.61 13.27
N PHE A 107 10.20 -5.62 11.94
CA PHE A 107 9.05 -5.81 11.05
C PHE A 107 8.51 -7.25 11.05
N VAL A 108 9.36 -8.27 11.21
CA VAL A 108 8.93 -9.66 11.44
C VAL A 108 8.08 -9.75 12.71
N ARG A 109 8.55 -9.19 13.83
CA ARG A 109 7.79 -9.15 15.08
C ARG A 109 6.45 -8.39 14.93
N LYS A 110 6.40 -7.37 14.07
CA LYS A 110 5.15 -6.66 13.75
C LYS A 110 4.19 -7.49 12.88
N LYS A 111 4.70 -8.30 11.94
CA LYS A 111 3.91 -9.29 11.18
C LYS A 111 3.23 -10.28 12.12
N GLU A 112 3.99 -10.85 13.06
CA GLU A 112 3.51 -11.81 14.05
C GLU A 112 2.42 -11.19 14.96
N GLN A 113 2.67 -10.00 15.51
CA GLN A 113 1.68 -9.25 16.32
C GLN A 113 0.37 -8.99 15.57
N LEU A 114 0.45 -8.67 14.27
CA LEU A 114 -0.72 -8.43 13.44
C LEU A 114 -1.50 -9.73 13.15
N LEU A 115 -0.82 -10.83 12.84
CA LEU A 115 -1.47 -12.12 12.60
C LEU A 115 -2.15 -12.66 13.87
N GLU A 116 -1.48 -12.54 15.02
CA GLU A 116 -2.04 -12.97 16.30
C GLU A 116 -3.22 -12.07 16.73
N SER A 117 -3.21 -10.77 16.44
CA SER A 117 -4.37 -9.90 16.72
C SER A 117 -5.58 -10.27 15.84
N GLN A 118 -5.37 -10.59 14.56
CA GLN A 118 -6.43 -11.08 13.67
C GLN A 118 -7.01 -12.42 14.15
N LYS A 119 -6.15 -13.35 14.59
CA LYS A 119 -6.56 -14.65 15.15
C LYS A 119 -7.39 -14.49 16.42
N ASN A 120 -6.98 -13.62 17.33
CA ASN A 120 -7.76 -13.35 18.54
C ASN A 120 -9.10 -12.68 18.25
N MET A 121 -9.15 -11.75 17.29
CA MET A 121 -10.40 -11.13 16.85
C MET A 121 -11.39 -12.15 16.26
N MET A 122 -10.95 -13.05 15.37
CA MET A 122 -11.84 -14.07 14.80
C MET A 122 -12.37 -15.05 15.87
N ASN A 123 -11.52 -15.45 16.82
CA ASN A 123 -11.93 -16.34 17.94
C ASN A 123 -13.00 -15.67 18.84
N VAL A 124 -12.83 -14.38 19.13
CA VAL A 124 -13.81 -13.59 19.92
C VAL A 124 -15.13 -13.48 19.16
N THR A 125 -15.12 -13.14 17.87
CA THR A 125 -16.35 -13.04 17.05
C THR A 125 -17.08 -14.39 16.95
N GLN A 126 -16.36 -15.49 16.72
CA GLN A 126 -16.97 -16.84 16.72
C GLN A 126 -17.60 -17.16 18.08
N THR A 127 -16.90 -16.88 19.18
CA THR A 127 -17.41 -17.10 20.55
C THR A 127 -18.67 -16.30 20.84
N ILE A 128 -18.73 -15.04 20.41
CA ILE A 128 -19.92 -14.17 20.54
C ILE A 128 -21.08 -14.75 19.74
N ASN A 129 -20.86 -15.15 18.49
CA ASN A 129 -21.89 -15.72 17.62
C ASN A 129 -22.48 -17.02 18.19
N VAL A 130 -21.64 -17.93 18.70
CA VAL A 130 -22.09 -19.16 19.36
C VAL A 130 -22.92 -18.87 20.61
N LYS A 131 -22.49 -17.93 21.47
CA LYS A 131 -23.26 -17.51 22.65
C LYS A 131 -24.60 -16.88 22.27
N ALA A 132 -24.63 -16.02 21.24
CA ALA A 132 -25.86 -15.41 20.74
C ALA A 132 -26.85 -16.46 20.20
N ALA A 133 -26.38 -17.44 19.43
CA ALA A 133 -27.18 -18.54 18.93
C ALA A 133 -27.76 -19.40 20.08
N ALA A 134 -26.96 -19.73 21.10
CA ALA A 134 -27.43 -20.47 22.27
C ALA A 134 -28.54 -19.72 23.04
N ILE A 135 -28.36 -18.41 23.26
CA ILE A 135 -29.36 -17.55 23.91
C ILE A 135 -30.66 -17.48 23.08
N ALA A 136 -30.55 -17.34 21.75
CA ALA A 136 -31.69 -17.32 20.85
C ALA A 136 -32.48 -18.65 20.91
N SER A 137 -31.79 -19.79 20.82
CA SER A 137 -32.40 -21.13 20.93
C SER A 137 -33.13 -21.32 22.25
N HIS A 138 -32.49 -20.99 23.38
CA HIS A 138 -33.11 -21.05 24.70
C HIS A 138 -34.36 -20.14 24.83
N LYS A 139 -34.33 -18.96 24.20
CA LYS A 139 -35.48 -18.05 24.14
C LYS A 139 -36.65 -18.61 23.31
N GLN A 140 -36.36 -19.32 22.22
CA GLN A 140 -37.41 -20.00 21.43
C GLN A 140 -38.01 -21.18 22.19
N VAL A 141 -37.20 -22.04 22.82
CA VAL A 141 -37.69 -23.15 23.64
C VAL A 141 -38.64 -22.65 24.73
N LYS A 142 -38.26 -21.60 25.46
CA LYS A 142 -39.12 -20.97 26.49
C LYS A 142 -40.45 -20.48 25.93
N ARG A 143 -40.47 -19.82 24.77
CA ARG A 143 -41.71 -19.41 24.09
C ARG A 143 -42.58 -20.60 23.68
N THR A 144 -41.99 -21.63 23.08
CA THR A 144 -42.75 -22.81 22.64
C THR A 144 -43.35 -23.59 23.79
N LEU A 145 -42.71 -23.59 24.97
CA LEU A 145 -43.27 -24.20 26.17
C LEU A 145 -44.42 -23.36 26.74
N SER A 146 -44.26 -22.02 26.76
CA SER A 146 -45.28 -21.06 27.20
C SER A 146 -46.56 -21.03 26.34
N LEU A 147 -46.53 -21.62 25.14
CA LEU A 147 -47.68 -21.74 24.22
C LEU A 147 -48.32 -23.13 24.24
N ARG A 148 -47.85 -24.04 25.11
CA ARG A 148 -48.37 -25.42 25.28
C ARG A 148 -49.06 -25.65 26.62
N ILE A 149 -49.26 -24.58 27.39
CA ILE A 149 -49.99 -24.51 28.67
C ILE A 149 -51.17 -23.58 28.45
#